data_AF-A0A349ZZW7-F1
#
_entry.id   AF-A0A349ZZW7-F1
#
_cell.length_a   1.000
_cell.length_b   1.000
_cell.length_c   1.000
_cell.angle_alpha   90.00
_cell.angle_beta   90.00
_cell.angle_gamma   90.00
#
_symmetry.space_group_name_H-M   'P 1'
#
loop_
_entity.id
_entity.type
_entity.pdbx_description
1 polymer ?
#
loop_
_entity_poly.entity_id
_entity_poly.type
_entity_poly.pdbx_seq_one_letter_code
_entity_poly.pdbx_strand_id
1 'polypeptide(L)'
;MLKKLTLVALIIASGSFTAQTKKTNTLERPKLVVGLVVDQMRWDYLYRFYDKYEEGGFKRLLNEGYSLNNVHINYLPTYTAIGHTTIYTGSVPAIHGISGNNWYDKATGKDVYCTGDDTVKPVGTSNVNNGSHSPRNMWSTTIGDELRLADR
;
A
#
# COMPACT_ATOMS: atom_id res chain seq x y z
N MET A 1 42.93 -37.52 -46.74
CA MET A 1 41.98 -37.74 -45.62
C MET A 1 42.03 -36.66 -44.54
N LEU A 2 43.20 -36.09 -44.23
CA LEU A 2 43.36 -35.06 -43.18
C LEU A 2 42.53 -33.76 -43.38
N LYS A 3 42.35 -33.29 -44.63
CA LYS A 3 41.56 -32.08 -44.94
C LYS A 3 40.05 -32.22 -44.71
N LYS A 4 39.51 -33.44 -44.75
CA LYS A 4 38.09 -33.70 -44.47
C LYS A 4 37.82 -33.78 -42.96
N LEU A 5 38.82 -34.17 -42.16
CA LEU A 5 38.72 -34.21 -40.70
C LEU A 5 38.71 -32.79 -40.08
N THR A 6 39.48 -31.84 -40.62
CA THR A 6 39.51 -30.47 -40.11
C THR A 6 38.20 -29.70 -40.36
N LEU A 7 37.46 -30.02 -41.41
CA LEU A 7 36.18 -29.38 -41.72
C LEU A 7 35.05 -29.86 -40.78
N VAL A 8 35.09 -31.13 -40.36
CA VAL A 8 34.13 -31.70 -39.41
C VAL A 8 34.33 -31.14 -38.00
N ALA A 9 35.60 -30.91 -37.60
CA ALA A 9 35.91 -30.29 -36.31
C ALA A 9 35.40 -28.84 -36.19
N LEU A 10 35.38 -28.07 -37.29
CA LEU A 10 34.86 -26.69 -37.30
C LEU A 10 33.32 -26.62 -37.19
N ILE A 11 32.61 -27.62 -37.69
CA ILE A 11 31.14 -27.69 -37.66
C ILE A 11 30.65 -28.12 -36.26
N ILE A 12 31.42 -28.93 -35.54
CA ILE A 12 31.10 -29.32 -34.15
C ILE A 12 31.38 -28.16 -33.18
N ALA A 13 32.38 -27.30 -33.47
CA ALA A 13 32.69 -26.13 -32.67
C ALA A 13 31.69 -24.96 -32.82
N SER A 14 30.79 -25.01 -33.82
CA SER A 14 29.80 -23.95 -34.07
C SER A 14 28.41 -24.28 -33.49
N GLY A 15 28.21 -25.47 -32.94
CA GLY A 15 26.94 -25.91 -32.36
C GLY A 15 26.97 -25.94 -30.83
N SER A 16 27.04 -24.78 -30.19
CA SER A 16 26.54 -24.51 -28.81
C SER A 16 26.98 -23.13 -28.32
N PHE A 17 26.67 -22.07 -29.06
CA PHE A 17 26.45 -20.76 -28.41
C PHE A 17 24.97 -20.71 -28.03
N THR A 18 24.59 -21.49 -27.00
CA THR A 18 23.43 -21.10 -26.21
C THR A 18 23.82 -19.80 -25.54
N ALA A 19 23.50 -18.68 -26.19
CA ALA A 19 23.53 -17.38 -25.55
C ALA A 19 22.82 -17.57 -24.21
N GLN A 20 23.53 -17.34 -23.11
CA GLN A 20 22.90 -17.30 -21.80
C GLN A 20 21.84 -16.21 -21.91
N THR A 21 20.58 -16.61 -22.08
CA THR A 21 19.46 -15.72 -21.86
C THR A 21 19.61 -15.34 -20.40
N LYS A 22 20.07 -14.10 -20.20
CA LYS A 22 20.16 -13.50 -18.88
C LYS A 22 18.73 -13.51 -18.38
N LYS A 23 18.35 -14.55 -17.62
CA LYS A 23 17.10 -14.60 -16.87
C LYS A 23 17.24 -13.45 -15.90
N THR A 24 16.78 -12.29 -16.32
CA THR A 24 16.43 -11.22 -15.41
C THR A 24 15.32 -11.84 -14.58
N ASN A 25 15.68 -12.37 -13.41
CA ASN A 25 14.73 -12.76 -12.38
C ASN A 25 14.11 -11.48 -11.82
N THR A 26 13.45 -10.72 -12.69
CA THR A 26 12.57 -9.64 -12.28
C THR A 26 11.35 -10.35 -11.73
N LEU A 27 11.17 -10.25 -10.42
CA LEU A 27 9.96 -10.72 -9.76
C LEU A 27 8.78 -10.07 -10.49
N GLU A 28 7.81 -10.87 -10.92
CA GLU A 28 6.58 -10.32 -11.48
C GLU A 28 5.86 -9.53 -10.38
N ARG A 29 5.62 -8.24 -10.65
CA ARG A 29 4.96 -7.32 -9.72
C ARG A 29 3.75 -6.69 -10.41
N PRO A 30 2.65 -6.45 -9.67
CA PRO A 30 1.54 -5.68 -10.21
C PRO A 30 2.03 -4.27 -10.57
N LYS A 31 1.60 -3.75 -11.72
CA LYS A 31 1.94 -2.39 -12.17
C LYS A 31 1.22 -1.30 -11.34
N LEU A 32 0.14 -1.67 -10.67
CA LEU A 32 -0.68 -0.79 -9.84
C LEU A 32 -1.27 -1.60 -8.69
N VAL A 33 -1.20 -1.04 -7.49
CA VAL A 33 -1.93 -1.51 -6.31
C VAL A 33 -2.89 -0.41 -5.89
N VAL A 34 -4.15 -0.76 -5.67
CA VAL A 34 -5.19 0.20 -5.25
C VAL A 34 -5.67 -0.19 -3.86
N GLY A 35 -5.42 0.67 -2.87
CA GLY A 35 -5.94 0.53 -1.51
C GLY A 35 -7.28 1.25 -1.38
N LEU A 36 -8.34 0.50 -1.04
CA LEU A 36 -9.69 1.04 -0.84
C LEU A 36 -10.12 0.80 0.61
N VAL A 37 -10.42 1.88 1.34
CA VAL A 37 -10.98 1.83 2.69
C VAL A 37 -12.31 2.57 2.65
N VAL A 38 -13.41 1.85 2.89
CA VAL A 38 -14.75 2.45 2.95
C VAL A 38 -15.02 2.84 4.40
N ASP A 39 -15.06 4.14 4.69
CA ASP A 39 -15.22 4.63 6.06
C ASP A 39 -16.52 4.13 6.67
N GLN A 40 -16.45 3.71 7.93
CA GLN A 40 -17.56 3.15 8.71
C GLN A 40 -18.25 1.92 8.07
N MET A 41 -17.60 1.24 7.12
CA MET A 41 -18.14 0.02 6.52
C MET A 41 -18.01 -1.17 7.47
N ARG A 42 -19.14 -1.61 8.01
CA ARG A 42 -19.20 -2.87 8.74
C ARG A 42 -19.14 -4.04 7.76
N TRP A 43 -18.54 -5.14 8.20
CA TRP A 43 -18.41 -6.38 7.41
C TRP A 43 -19.78 -6.91 6.94
N ASP A 44 -20.81 -6.84 7.79
CA ASP A 44 -22.13 -7.40 7.48
C ASP A 44 -22.85 -6.68 6.34
N TYR A 45 -22.45 -5.46 5.97
CA TYR A 45 -23.02 -4.75 4.82
C TYR A 45 -22.81 -5.48 3.50
N LEU A 46 -21.69 -6.19 3.34
CA LEU A 46 -21.40 -6.99 2.14
C LEU A 46 -22.48 -8.04 1.86
N TYR A 47 -23.04 -8.62 2.92
CA TYR A 47 -24.03 -9.69 2.81
C TYR A 47 -25.46 -9.16 2.97
N ARG A 48 -25.67 -8.19 3.87
CA ARG A 48 -26.99 -7.59 4.12
C ARG A 48 -27.60 -6.93 2.89
N PHE A 49 -26.77 -6.38 2.01
CA PHE A 49 -27.22 -5.70 0.79
C PHE A 49 -26.80 -6.44 -0.49
N TYR A 50 -26.38 -7.70 -0.38
CA TYR A 50 -25.80 -8.46 -1.48
C TYR A 50 -26.70 -8.49 -2.74
N ASP A 51 -27.99 -8.74 -2.55
CA ASP A 51 -28.98 -8.82 -3.63
C ASP A 51 -29.22 -7.48 -4.34
N LYS A 52 -28.78 -6.37 -3.74
CA LYS A 52 -28.88 -5.01 -4.31
C LYS A 52 -27.61 -4.58 -5.05
N TYR A 53 -26.54 -5.36 -4.98
CA TYR A 53 -25.29 -5.04 -5.66
C TYR A 53 -25.27 -5.54 -7.10
N GLU A 54 -24.64 -4.75 -7.96
CA GLU A 54 -24.30 -5.12 -9.32
C GLU A 54 -23.02 -5.98 -9.37
N GLU A 55 -22.84 -6.73 -10.46
CA GLU A 55 -21.74 -7.69 -10.60
C GLU A 55 -20.36 -7.04 -10.62
N GLY A 56 -20.22 -5.79 -11.09
CA GLY A 56 -18.92 -5.12 -11.25
C GLY A 56 -18.27 -4.54 -9.99
N GLY A 57 -18.97 -4.57 -8.85
CA GLY A 57 -18.55 -3.93 -7.59
C GLY A 57 -18.13 -4.92 -6.50
N PHE A 58 -18.78 -4.85 -5.32
CA PHE A 58 -18.49 -5.73 -4.20
C PHE A 58 -18.67 -7.22 -4.55
N LYS A 59 -19.64 -7.58 -5.41
CA LYS A 59 -19.82 -8.95 -5.88
C LYS A 59 -18.58 -9.49 -6.59
N ARG A 60 -17.97 -8.70 -7.50
CA ARG A 60 -16.70 -9.06 -8.13
C ARG A 60 -15.61 -9.35 -7.10
N LEU A 61 -15.45 -8.47 -6.10
CA LEU A 61 -14.44 -8.65 -5.05
C LEU A 61 -14.68 -9.93 -4.23
N LEU A 62 -15.93 -10.29 -3.96
CA LEU A 62 -16.30 -11.50 -3.22
C LEU A 62 -16.17 -12.78 -4.04
N ASN A 63 -16.53 -12.73 -5.34
CA ASN A 63 -16.61 -13.92 -6.20
C ASN A 63 -15.29 -14.26 -6.89
N GLU A 64 -14.48 -13.24 -7.24
CA GLU A 64 -13.20 -13.41 -7.96
C GLU A 64 -11.98 -13.12 -7.09
N GLY A 65 -12.17 -12.55 -5.90
CA GLY A 65 -11.11 -12.16 -4.98
C GLY A 65 -10.97 -13.11 -3.80
N TYR A 66 -10.45 -12.56 -2.70
CA TYR A 66 -10.28 -13.28 -1.44
C TYR A 66 -10.91 -12.45 -0.31
N SER A 67 -11.86 -13.04 0.42
CA SER A 67 -12.56 -12.38 1.53
C SER A 67 -12.13 -12.94 2.88
N LEU A 68 -11.57 -12.09 3.74
CA LEU A 68 -11.26 -12.43 5.12
C LEU A 68 -12.44 -12.02 6.01
N ASN A 69 -13.27 -12.99 6.39
CA ASN A 69 -14.53 -12.74 7.10
C ASN A 69 -14.41 -12.65 8.63
N ASN A 70 -13.18 -12.65 9.16
CA ASN A 70 -12.91 -12.62 10.59
C ASN A 70 -11.72 -11.70 10.91
N VAL A 71 -11.74 -10.49 10.39
CA VAL A 71 -10.72 -9.47 10.65
C VAL A 71 -11.26 -8.47 11.66
N HIS A 72 -10.48 -8.21 12.71
CA HIS A 72 -10.86 -7.31 13.81
C HIS A 72 -9.80 -6.23 13.99
N ILE A 73 -10.25 -5.04 14.42
CA ILE A 73 -9.36 -3.96 14.84
C ILE A 73 -8.75 -4.36 16.20
N ASN A 74 -7.43 -4.40 16.28
CA ASN A 74 -6.66 -4.88 17.44
C ASN A 74 -6.20 -3.75 18.38
N TYR A 75 -6.81 -2.57 18.29
CA TYR A 75 -6.50 -1.42 19.13
C TYR A 75 -7.77 -0.66 19.50
N LEU A 76 -7.63 0.25 20.46
CA LEU A 76 -8.63 1.24 20.82
C LEU A 76 -7.96 2.62 20.90
N PRO A 77 -8.69 3.71 20.61
CA PRO A 77 -10.08 3.75 20.12
C PRO A 77 -10.20 3.44 18.61
N THR A 78 -11.39 3.04 18.15
CA THR A 78 -11.65 2.71 16.73
C THR A 78 -12.05 3.96 15.92
N TYR A 79 -11.16 4.95 15.83
CA TYR A 79 -11.39 6.18 15.06
C TYR A 79 -10.77 6.15 13.66
N THR A 80 -11.30 7.01 12.78
CA THR A 80 -10.89 7.14 11.37
C THR A 80 -9.38 7.33 11.20
N ALA A 81 -8.77 8.32 11.88
CA ALA A 81 -7.35 8.61 11.72
C ALA A 81 -6.48 7.40 12.07
N ILE A 82 -6.80 6.73 13.18
CA ILE A 82 -6.08 5.54 13.62
C ILE A 82 -6.27 4.39 12.62
N GLY A 83 -7.51 4.14 12.20
CA GLY A 83 -7.88 3.18 11.15
C GLY A 83 -6.99 3.25 9.93
N HIS A 84 -6.93 4.43 9.33
CA HIS A 84 -6.15 4.65 8.12
C HIS A 84 -4.65 4.48 8.39
N THR A 85 -4.12 5.02 9.48
CA THR A 85 -2.69 4.86 9.80
C THR A 85 -2.32 3.40 10.03
N THR A 86 -3.09 2.64 10.80
CA THR A 86 -2.79 1.22 11.07
C THR A 86 -2.84 0.37 9.80
N ILE A 87 -3.83 0.57 8.93
CA ILE A 87 -3.96 -0.19 7.66
C ILE A 87 -2.70 -0.03 6.79
N TYR A 88 -2.17 1.19 6.67
CA TYR A 88 -1.07 1.48 5.74
C TYR A 88 0.33 1.33 6.35
N THR A 89 0.44 1.31 7.68
CA THR A 89 1.74 1.13 8.38
C THR A 89 1.97 -0.30 8.86
N GLY A 90 0.92 -1.11 8.99
CA GLY A 90 1.00 -2.40 9.69
C GLY A 90 1.37 -2.28 11.18
N SER A 91 1.26 -1.07 11.73
CA SER A 91 1.67 -0.72 13.10
C SER A 91 0.45 -0.38 13.96
N VAL A 92 0.66 0.03 15.21
CA VAL A 92 -0.40 0.35 16.18
C VAL A 92 -0.24 1.76 16.76
N PRO A 93 -1.28 2.38 17.35
CA PRO A 93 -1.23 3.73 17.93
C PRO A 93 -0.03 4.01 18.81
N ALA A 94 0.33 3.04 19.65
CA ALA A 94 1.45 3.14 20.57
C ALA A 94 2.82 3.30 19.88
N ILE A 95 2.92 2.96 18.59
CA ILE A 95 4.16 3.00 17.81
C ILE A 95 4.08 4.10 16.75
N HIS A 96 3.01 4.18 15.96
CA HIS A 96 2.90 5.14 14.86
C HIS A 96 2.48 6.55 15.31
N GLY A 97 2.16 6.76 16.58
CA GLY A 97 1.92 8.08 17.20
C GLY A 97 0.50 8.64 17.05
N ILE A 98 -0.24 8.25 16.01
CA ILE A 98 -1.64 8.67 15.83
C ILE A 98 -2.56 7.97 16.84
N SER A 99 -3.02 8.71 17.85
CA SER A 99 -3.84 8.19 18.97
C SER A 99 -5.32 8.56 18.90
N GLY A 100 -5.76 9.23 17.84
CA GLY A 100 -7.14 9.67 17.64
C GLY A 100 -7.27 10.64 16.47
N ASN A 101 -8.51 11.06 16.17
CA ASN A 101 -8.74 12.18 15.24
C ASN A 101 -8.22 13.49 15.85
N ASN A 102 -8.35 13.62 17.17
CA ASN A 102 -7.79 14.68 17.98
C ASN A 102 -7.20 14.06 19.25
N TRP A 103 -6.19 14.72 19.82
CA TRP A 103 -5.68 14.39 21.15
C TRP A 103 -5.20 15.65 21.87
N TYR A 104 -5.15 15.59 23.19
CA TYR A 104 -4.59 16.66 24.01
C TYR A 104 -3.08 16.49 24.15
N ASP A 105 -2.32 17.49 23.72
CA ASP A 105 -0.89 17.56 23.95
C ASP A 105 -0.60 18.28 25.28
N LYS A 106 -0.12 17.52 26.26
CA LYS A 106 0.21 18.03 27.60
C LYS A 106 1.37 19.02 27.61
N ALA A 107 2.30 18.93 26.65
CA ALA A 107 3.47 19.80 26.62
C ALA A 107 3.09 21.22 26.16
N THR A 108 2.16 21.33 25.21
CA THR A 108 1.69 22.61 24.67
C THR A 108 0.38 23.08 25.31
N GLY A 109 -0.34 22.19 25.99
CA GLY A 109 -1.62 22.47 26.64
C GLY A 109 -2.79 22.61 25.66
N LYS A 110 -2.66 22.10 24.43
CA LYS A 110 -3.62 22.29 23.33
C LYS A 110 -4.17 20.97 22.80
N ASP A 111 -5.37 21.03 22.25
CA ASP A 111 -5.87 19.96 21.39
C ASP A 111 -5.21 20.02 20.01
N VAL A 112 -4.70 18.88 19.58
CA VAL A 112 -4.02 18.70 18.29
C VAL A 112 -4.92 17.87 17.39
N TYR A 113 -5.14 18.35 16.17
CA TYR A 113 -5.80 17.56 15.11
C TYR A 113 -4.79 16.65 14.42
N CYS A 114 -5.21 15.45 14.04
CA CYS A 114 -4.30 14.39 13.58
C CYS A 114 -3.35 14.79 12.43
N THR A 115 -3.85 15.58 11.48
CA THR A 115 -3.06 16.09 10.35
C THR A 115 -2.77 17.59 10.46
N GLY A 116 -3.20 18.27 11.53
CA GLY A 116 -3.04 19.72 11.67
C GLY A 116 -1.58 20.15 11.70
N ASP A 117 -1.23 21.14 10.88
CA ASP A 117 0.13 21.66 10.77
C ASP A 117 0.17 23.14 10.40
N ASP A 118 0.31 23.99 11.41
CA ASP A 118 0.38 25.46 11.25
C ASP A 118 1.67 25.92 10.54
N THR A 119 2.62 25.03 10.25
CA THR A 119 3.87 25.37 9.56
C THR A 119 3.74 25.36 8.03
N VAL A 120 2.66 24.79 7.50
CA VAL A 120 2.40 24.70 6.05
C VAL A 120 1.24 25.59 5.63
N LYS A 121 1.24 25.96 4.35
CA LYS A 121 0.21 26.81 3.75
C LYS A 121 -0.71 25.99 2.84
N PRO A 122 -2.00 26.35 2.74
CA PRO A 122 -2.92 25.71 1.83
C PRO A 122 -2.48 25.87 0.37
N VAL A 123 -2.73 24.84 -0.45
CA VAL A 123 -2.56 24.86 -1.90
C VAL A 123 -3.93 24.68 -2.55
N GLY A 124 -4.31 25.61 -3.44
CA GLY A 124 -5.61 25.59 -4.11
C GLY A 124 -6.78 26.23 -3.34
N THR A 125 -6.54 26.75 -2.13
CA THR A 125 -7.52 27.51 -1.34
C THR A 125 -6.82 28.56 -0.47
N SER A 126 -7.53 29.61 -0.07
CA SER A 126 -7.07 30.59 0.92
C SER A 126 -7.44 30.24 2.36
N ASN A 127 -8.27 29.21 2.56
CA ASN A 127 -8.71 28.79 3.90
C ASN A 127 -7.63 27.94 4.59
N VAL A 128 -6.94 28.55 5.56
CA VAL A 128 -5.87 27.93 6.37
C VAL A 128 -6.40 26.72 7.14
N ASN A 129 -7.60 26.79 7.73
CA ASN A 129 -8.17 25.70 8.53
C ASN A 129 -8.45 24.43 7.71
N ASN A 130 -8.63 24.55 6.40
CA ASN A 130 -8.94 23.43 5.51
C ASN A 130 -7.73 22.94 4.71
N GLY A 131 -6.57 23.62 4.79
CA GLY A 131 -5.43 23.28 3.94
C GLY A 131 -4.07 23.30 4.65
N SER A 132 -4.02 23.69 5.93
CA SER A 132 -2.83 23.55 6.76
C SER A 132 -2.77 22.15 7.39
N HIS A 133 -2.52 21.16 6.53
CA HIS A 133 -2.44 19.75 6.90
C HIS A 133 -1.17 19.07 6.38
N SER A 134 -0.59 18.17 7.17
CA SER A 134 0.59 17.37 6.79
C SER A 134 0.65 16.02 7.53
N PRO A 135 1.49 15.07 7.08
CA PRO A 135 1.67 13.78 7.74
C PRO A 135 2.64 13.84 8.95
N ARG A 136 3.08 15.03 9.39
CA ARG A 136 4.19 15.18 10.35
C ARG A 136 4.02 14.46 11.70
N ASN A 137 2.77 14.21 12.09
CA ASN A 137 2.46 13.56 13.37
C ASN A 137 2.59 12.04 13.30
N MET A 138 2.75 11.43 12.12
CA MET A 138 3.03 10.00 11.97
C MET A 138 4.51 9.70 12.23
N TRP A 139 4.79 8.73 13.09
CA TRP A 139 6.16 8.34 13.44
C TRP A 139 6.68 7.14 12.62
N SER A 140 5.78 6.37 12.02
CA SER A 140 6.09 5.18 11.23
C SER A 140 5.94 5.43 9.74
N THR A 141 6.74 4.75 8.93
CA THR A 141 6.58 4.72 7.47
C THR A 141 5.37 3.88 7.06
N THR A 142 4.82 4.20 5.90
CA THR A 142 3.74 3.44 5.27
C THR A 142 4.28 2.47 4.22
N ILE A 143 3.44 1.53 3.78
CA ILE A 143 3.76 0.67 2.63
C ILE A 143 4.12 1.46 1.37
N GLY A 144 3.54 2.66 1.18
CA GLY A 144 3.87 3.54 0.06
C GLY A 144 5.26 4.18 0.20
N ASP A 145 5.66 4.55 1.42
CA ASP A 145 7.02 5.04 1.70
C ASP A 145 8.05 3.93 1.46
N GLU A 146 7.78 2.72 1.96
CA GLU A 146 8.66 1.55 1.77
C GLU A 146 8.76 1.14 0.30
N LEU A 147 7.65 1.17 -0.45
CA LEU A 147 7.67 0.91 -1.89
C LEU A 147 8.57 1.92 -2.62
N ARG A 148 8.44 3.21 -2.29
CA ARG A 148 9.27 4.26 -2.90
C ARG A 148 10.74 4.14 -2.53
N LEU A 149 11.05 3.71 -1.31
CA LEU A 149 12.42 3.48 -0.86
C LEU A 149 13.05 2.26 -1.55
N ALA A 150 12.28 1.19 -1.75
CA ALA A 150 12.73 -0.03 -2.42
C ALA A 150 12.89 0.13 -3.94
N ASP A 151 12.21 1.10 -4.55
CA ASP A 151 12.32 1.43 -5.99
C ASP A 151 13.50 2.39 -6.30
N ARG A 152 14.28 2.80 -5.30
CA ARG A 152 15.55 3.53 -5.48
C ARG A 152 16.74 2.58 -5.51
#